data_AF-A0A9D6TMB3-F1
#
_entry.id   AF-A0A9D6TMB3-F1
#
_cell.length_a   1.000
_cell.length_b   1.000
_cell.length_c   1.000
_cell.angle_alpha   90.00
_cell.angle_beta   90.00
_cell.angle_gamma   90.00
#
_symmetry.space_group_name_H-M   'P 1'
#
loop_
_entity.id
_entity.type
_entity.pdbx_description
1 polymer ?
#
loop_
_entity_poly.entity_id
_entity_poly.type
_entity_poly.pdbx_seq_one_letter_code
_entity_poly.pdbx_strand_id
1 'polypeptide(L)'
;MNPSTDSSPASKARPVDPAQKIRHLSAEAQAAFRRFQSGGDPADLDPVIFAILESFVPRQPARPFVEQPGDARLVDDLRLDSIAIAEVVFFAEDLLEINISNAEIARVRTLDDLRGFIRQKVAARRAG
;
A
#
# COMPACT_ATOMS: atom_id res chain seq x y z
N MET A 1 -20.16 -22.21 45.83
CA MET A 1 -18.89 -21.46 45.79
C MET A 1 -18.08 -21.93 44.58
N ASN A 2 -18.02 -21.08 43.55
CA ASN A 2 -17.01 -20.85 42.50
C ASN A 2 -16.29 -21.99 41.72
N PRO A 3 -15.89 -21.70 40.46
CA PRO A 3 -15.99 -22.61 39.33
C PRO A 3 -14.63 -23.14 38.82
N SER A 4 -14.66 -24.26 38.10
CA SER A 4 -13.50 -24.74 37.34
C SER A 4 -13.39 -24.00 36.01
N THR A 5 -12.22 -23.40 35.85
CA THR A 5 -11.59 -22.82 34.67
C THR A 5 -11.65 -23.70 33.43
N ASP A 6 -12.20 -23.18 32.33
CA ASP A 6 -11.72 -23.49 30.97
C ASP A 6 -11.01 -22.22 30.46
N SER A 7 -9.69 -22.24 30.54
CA SER A 7 -8.83 -21.22 29.94
C SER A 7 -8.48 -21.67 28.54
N SER A 8 -9.31 -21.31 27.57
CA SER A 8 -8.91 -21.30 26.17
C SER A 8 -7.87 -20.20 25.95
N PRO A 9 -6.67 -20.49 25.42
CA PRO A 9 -5.70 -19.45 25.11
C PRO A 9 -6.22 -18.66 23.91
N ALA A 10 -6.43 -17.36 24.11
CA ALA A 10 -6.66 -16.42 23.02
C ALA A 10 -5.49 -16.54 22.03
N SER A 11 -5.76 -17.11 20.85
CA SER A 11 -4.84 -17.15 19.72
C SER A 11 -4.40 -15.73 19.41
N LYS A 12 -3.20 -15.36 19.85
CA LYS A 12 -2.50 -14.16 19.40
C LYS A 12 -2.46 -14.25 17.87
N ALA A 13 -3.25 -13.43 17.18
CA ALA A 13 -3.26 -13.41 15.72
C ALA A 13 -1.80 -13.28 15.25
N ARG A 14 -1.29 -14.29 14.54
CA ARG A 14 0.05 -14.22 13.95
C ARG A 14 0.07 -12.98 13.05
N PRO A 15 1.15 -12.17 13.05
CA PRO A 15 1.31 -11.14 12.05
C PRO A 15 1.15 -11.80 10.67
N VAL A 16 0.20 -11.31 9.88
CA VAL A 16 0.00 -11.79 8.52
C VAL A 16 1.26 -11.43 7.74
N ASP A 17 1.92 -12.44 7.18
CA ASP A 17 3.10 -12.27 6.32
C ASP A 17 2.80 -11.22 5.23
N PRO A 18 3.61 -10.16 5.06
CA PRO A 18 3.46 -9.19 3.99
C PRO A 18 3.26 -9.81 2.60
N ALA A 19 3.87 -10.98 2.34
CA ALA A 19 3.67 -11.71 1.09
C ALA A 19 2.22 -12.22 0.90
N GLN A 20 1.51 -12.57 1.98
CA GLN A 20 0.10 -12.94 1.94
C GLN A 20 -0.79 -11.73 1.63
N LYS A 21 -0.43 -10.55 2.13
CA LYS A 21 -1.20 -9.31 1.89
C LYS A 21 -1.26 -8.98 0.40
N ILE A 22 -0.18 -9.23 -0.36
CA ILE A 22 -0.11 -8.91 -1.80
C ILE A 22 -0.42 -10.07 -2.75
N ARG A 23 -0.87 -11.23 -2.24
CA ARG A 23 -1.13 -12.42 -3.09
C ARG A 23 -2.18 -12.21 -4.17
N HIS A 24 -3.05 -11.22 -3.98
CA HIS A 24 -4.11 -10.84 -4.91
C HIS A 24 -3.66 -9.81 -5.95
N LEU A 25 -2.47 -9.20 -5.76
CA LEU A 25 -1.88 -8.28 -6.71
C LEU A 25 -1.21 -9.03 -7.88
N SER A 26 -0.88 -8.30 -8.94
CA SER A 26 -0.25 -8.85 -10.14
C SER A 26 1.07 -9.57 -9.83
N ALA A 27 1.43 -10.55 -10.68
CA ALA A 27 2.69 -11.28 -10.53
C ALA A 27 3.92 -10.34 -10.57
N GLU A 28 3.84 -9.27 -11.35
CA GLU A 28 4.84 -8.21 -11.41
C GLU A 28 4.97 -7.46 -10.08
N ALA A 29 3.84 -7.04 -9.48
CA ALA A 29 3.85 -6.39 -8.16
C ALA A 29 4.44 -7.31 -7.09
N GLN A 30 4.09 -8.61 -7.11
CA GLN A 30 4.68 -9.57 -6.18
C GLN A 30 6.19 -9.74 -6.38
N ALA A 31 6.66 -9.77 -7.63
CA ALA A 31 8.08 -9.84 -7.93
C ALA A 31 8.82 -8.55 -7.52
N ALA A 32 8.21 -7.39 -7.75
CA ALA A 32 8.74 -6.08 -7.36
C ALA A 32 8.85 -5.96 -5.84
N PHE A 33 7.82 -6.38 -5.10
CA PHE A 33 7.88 -6.41 -3.64
C PHE A 33 8.97 -7.36 -3.10
N ARG A 34 9.20 -8.51 -3.75
CA ARG A 34 10.32 -9.41 -3.40
C ARG A 34 11.69 -8.75 -3.65
N ARG A 35 11.85 -8.02 -4.75
CA ARG A 35 13.06 -7.23 -5.04
C ARG A 35 13.28 -6.15 -3.99
N PHE A 36 12.22 -5.42 -3.63
CA PHE A 36 12.27 -4.43 -2.55
C PHE A 36 12.68 -5.07 -1.21
N GLN A 37 12.15 -6.24 -0.87
CA GLN A 37 12.53 -6.93 0.37
C GLN A 37 14.00 -7.36 0.40
N SER A 38 14.56 -7.82 -0.72
CA SER A 38 15.94 -8.29 -0.79
C SER A 38 16.97 -7.17 -1.00
N GLY A 39 16.66 -6.20 -1.85
CA GLY A 39 17.56 -5.11 -2.23
C GLY A 39 17.36 -3.82 -1.44
N GLY A 40 16.15 -3.58 -0.93
CA GLY A 40 15.81 -2.41 -0.13
C GLY A 40 15.65 -1.11 -0.92
N ASP A 41 15.69 -1.14 -2.26
CA ASP A 41 15.51 0.05 -3.10
C ASP A 41 14.03 0.46 -3.15
N PRO A 42 13.65 1.63 -2.61
CA PRO A 42 12.27 2.09 -2.65
C PRO A 42 11.69 2.20 -4.08
N ALA A 43 12.51 2.36 -5.12
CA ALA A 43 12.05 2.39 -6.51
C ALA A 43 11.40 1.06 -6.95
N ASP A 44 11.79 -0.07 -6.34
CA ASP A 44 11.14 -1.37 -6.59
C ASP A 44 9.68 -1.41 -6.13
N LEU A 45 9.20 -0.40 -5.37
CA LEU A 45 7.80 -0.33 -4.94
C LEU A 45 6.86 0.22 -6.00
N ASP A 46 7.33 0.83 -7.10
CA ASP A 46 6.42 1.40 -8.09
C ASP A 46 5.40 0.42 -8.66
N PRO A 47 5.80 -0.80 -9.10
CA PRO A 47 4.82 -1.75 -9.63
C PRO A 47 3.85 -2.22 -8.54
N VAL A 48 4.28 -2.20 -7.28
CA VAL A 48 3.42 -2.51 -6.12
C VAL A 48 2.37 -1.41 -5.95
N ILE A 49 2.78 -0.14 -6.00
CA ILE A 49 1.89 1.02 -5.86
C ILE A 49 0.85 1.02 -6.99
N PHE A 50 1.26 0.77 -8.24
CA PHE A 50 0.31 0.69 -9.35
C PHE A 50 -0.71 -0.44 -9.17
N ALA A 51 -0.27 -1.64 -8.76
CA ALA A 51 -1.19 -2.74 -8.53
C ALA A 51 -2.14 -2.49 -7.35
N ILE A 52 -1.70 -1.80 -6.30
CA ILE A 52 -2.56 -1.36 -5.20
C ILE A 52 -3.65 -0.42 -5.73
N LEU A 53 -3.27 0.61 -6.51
CA LEU A 53 -4.24 1.52 -7.11
C LEU A 53 -5.26 0.78 -7.98
N GLU A 54 -4.81 -0.15 -8.82
CA GLU A 54 -5.66 -0.99 -9.67
C GLU A 54 -6.65 -1.86 -8.87
N SER A 55 -6.30 -2.24 -7.65
CA SER A 55 -7.16 -3.04 -6.77
C SER A 55 -8.26 -2.23 -6.08
N PHE A 56 -8.07 -0.92 -5.90
CA PHE A 56 -8.98 -0.06 -5.14
C PHE A 56 -9.72 0.97 -6.00
N VAL A 57 -9.42 1.06 -7.29
CA VAL A 57 -10.16 1.96 -8.19
C VAL A 57 -11.61 1.52 -8.35
N PRO A 58 -12.60 2.42 -8.19
CA PRO A 58 -14.00 2.07 -8.39
C PRO A 58 -14.32 1.65 -9.83
N ARG A 59 -13.53 2.12 -10.79
CA ARG A 59 -13.62 1.81 -12.21
C ARG A 59 -12.24 1.66 -12.79
N GLN A 60 -12.00 0.56 -13.50
CA GLN A 60 -10.71 0.38 -14.16
C GLN A 60 -10.49 1.45 -15.23
N PRO A 61 -9.32 2.11 -15.24
CA PRO A 61 -8.99 3.05 -16.30
C PRO A 61 -8.82 2.34 -17.64
N ALA A 62 -9.00 3.08 -18.73
CA ALA A 62 -8.81 2.56 -20.09
C ALA A 62 -7.36 2.13 -20.38
N ARG A 63 -6.40 2.65 -19.60
CA ARG A 63 -4.98 2.30 -19.66
C ARG A 63 -4.47 1.97 -18.26
N PRO A 64 -3.58 0.96 -18.10
CA PRO A 64 -2.97 0.61 -16.81
C PRO A 64 -2.29 1.82 -16.14
N PHE A 65 -2.17 1.78 -14.81
CA PHE A 65 -1.57 2.90 -14.07
C PHE A 65 -0.09 3.14 -14.44
N VAL A 66 0.63 2.08 -14.80
CA VAL A 66 2.03 2.16 -15.27
C VAL A 66 2.18 2.96 -16.57
N GLU A 67 1.11 3.09 -17.37
CA GLU A 67 1.09 3.87 -18.60
C GLU A 67 0.52 5.29 -18.42
N GLN A 68 0.04 5.62 -17.22
CA GLN A 68 -0.47 6.95 -16.94
C GLN A 68 0.68 7.95 -16.79
N PRO A 69 0.49 9.20 -17.23
CA PRO A 69 1.52 10.21 -17.02
C PRO A 69 1.65 10.52 -15.52
N GLY A 70 2.87 10.83 -15.08
CA GLY A 70 3.17 11.04 -13.66
C GLY A 70 2.42 12.21 -13.03
N ASP A 71 2.06 13.22 -13.83
CA ASP A 71 1.27 14.37 -13.41
C ASP A 71 -0.25 14.12 -13.41
N ALA A 72 -0.71 12.91 -13.78
CA ALA A 72 -2.11 12.51 -13.69
C ALA A 72 -2.62 12.68 -12.26
N ARG A 73 -3.70 13.46 -12.10
CA ARG A 73 -4.31 13.77 -10.81
C ARG A 73 -5.10 12.58 -10.30
N LEU A 74 -4.84 12.16 -9.07
CA LEU A 74 -5.46 10.99 -8.46
C LEU A 74 -7.00 11.06 -8.49
N VAL A 75 -7.55 12.24 -8.14
CA VAL A 75 -9.00 12.46 -8.10
C VAL A 75 -9.55 12.85 -9.48
N ASP A 76 -8.91 13.82 -10.13
CA ASP A 76 -9.49 14.47 -11.31
C ASP A 76 -9.25 13.69 -12.61
N ASP A 77 -8.17 12.94 -12.73
CA ASP A 77 -7.85 12.18 -13.95
C ASP A 77 -8.08 10.68 -13.73
N LEU A 78 -7.64 10.17 -12.58
CA LEU A 78 -7.68 8.74 -12.23
C LEU A 78 -8.95 8.34 -11.47
N ARG A 79 -9.82 9.31 -11.12
CA ARG A 79 -11.13 9.10 -10.50
C ARG A 79 -11.09 8.31 -9.19
N LEU A 80 -10.00 8.41 -8.44
CA LEU A 80 -9.91 7.90 -7.08
C LEU A 80 -10.74 8.80 -6.17
N ASP A 81 -11.77 8.24 -5.55
CA ASP A 81 -12.54 8.93 -4.52
C ASP A 81 -11.82 8.88 -3.16
N SER A 82 -12.36 9.59 -2.18
CA SER A 82 -11.76 9.66 -0.84
C SER A 82 -11.72 8.31 -0.11
N ILE A 83 -12.64 7.39 -0.44
CA ILE A 83 -12.68 6.05 0.16
C ILE A 83 -11.55 5.22 -0.45
N ALA A 84 -11.44 5.19 -1.77
CA ALA A 84 -10.36 4.50 -2.48
C ALA A 84 -8.98 5.01 -2.03
N ILE A 85 -8.81 6.33 -1.88
CA ILE A 85 -7.56 6.91 -1.35
C ILE A 85 -7.28 6.41 0.07
N ALA A 86 -8.28 6.38 0.95
CA ALA A 86 -8.12 5.90 2.31
C ALA A 86 -7.76 4.41 2.35
N GLU A 87 -8.36 3.57 1.49
CA GLU A 87 -8.05 2.14 1.40
C GLU A 87 -6.64 1.89 0.87
N VAL A 88 -6.21 2.64 -0.16
CA VAL A 88 -4.84 2.59 -0.69
C VAL A 88 -3.84 2.96 0.41
N VAL A 89 -4.10 4.02 1.17
CA VAL A 89 -3.24 4.45 2.28
C VAL A 89 -3.20 3.39 3.37
N PHE A 90 -4.34 2.90 3.83
CA PHE A 90 -4.42 1.88 4.88
C PHE A 90 -3.66 0.61 4.48
N PHE A 91 -3.86 0.15 3.24
CA PHE A 91 -3.16 -1.02 2.72
C PHE A 91 -1.65 -0.77 2.62
N ALA A 92 -1.22 0.41 2.16
CA ALA A 92 0.20 0.76 2.06
C ALA A 92 0.87 0.87 3.43
N GLU A 93 0.21 1.48 4.43
CA GLU A 93 0.69 1.55 5.81
C GLU A 93 0.86 0.15 6.40
N ASP A 94 -0.14 -0.71 6.25
CA ASP A 94 -0.12 -2.08 6.76
C ASP A 94 0.89 -2.97 6.04
N LEU A 95 1.10 -2.78 4.73
CA LEU A 95 2.05 -3.56 3.94
C LEU A 95 3.50 -3.13 4.17
N LEU A 96 3.76 -1.83 4.25
CA LEU A 96 5.10 -1.26 4.29
C LEU A 96 5.54 -0.86 5.70
N GLU A 97 4.66 -1.02 6.68
CA GLU A 97 4.83 -0.64 8.08
C GLU A 97 5.25 0.83 8.26
N ILE A 98 4.69 1.71 7.42
CA ILE A 98 4.87 3.16 7.47
C ILE A 98 3.64 3.83 8.10
N ASN A 99 3.77 5.11 8.49
CA ASN A 99 2.64 5.93 8.93
C ASN A 99 2.47 7.16 8.04
N ILE A 100 1.24 7.46 7.67
CA ILE A 100 0.82 8.51 6.75
C ILE A 100 -0.28 9.33 7.44
N SER A 101 0.03 10.56 7.81
CA SER A 101 -0.96 11.45 8.43
C SER A 101 -1.93 12.06 7.42
N ASN A 102 -3.10 12.49 7.89
CA ASN A 102 -4.07 13.22 7.07
C ASN A 102 -3.47 14.47 6.40
N ALA A 103 -2.58 15.18 7.12
CA ALA A 103 -1.93 16.38 6.58
C ALA A 103 -0.94 16.04 5.45
N GLU A 104 -0.34 14.84 5.47
CA GLU A 104 0.59 14.38 4.44
C GLU A 104 -0.15 13.88 3.21
N ILE A 105 -1.13 12.99 3.37
CA ILE A 105 -1.91 12.51 2.22
C ILE A 105 -2.70 13.64 1.57
N ALA A 106 -3.14 14.63 2.34
CA ALA A 106 -3.76 15.83 1.81
C ALA A 106 -2.81 16.71 0.97
N ARG A 107 -1.51 16.40 0.86
CA ARG A 107 -0.59 17.06 -0.08
C ARG A 107 -0.34 16.26 -1.35
N VAL A 108 -0.67 14.98 -1.37
CA VAL A 108 -0.54 14.11 -2.53
C VAL A 108 -1.65 14.45 -3.53
N ARG A 109 -1.28 14.81 -4.77
CA ARG A 109 -2.23 15.22 -5.81
C ARG A 109 -2.13 14.38 -7.08
N THR A 110 -0.90 14.00 -7.43
CA THR A 110 -0.58 13.29 -8.68
C THR A 110 -0.07 11.89 -8.41
N LEU A 111 0.03 11.09 -9.47
CA LEU A 111 0.60 9.75 -9.42
C LEU A 111 2.08 9.77 -8.98
N ASP A 112 2.85 10.73 -9.47
CA ASP A 112 4.25 10.91 -9.07
C ASP A 112 4.39 11.44 -7.65
N ASP A 113 3.47 12.29 -7.17
CA ASP A 113 3.44 12.68 -5.76
C ASP A 113 3.29 11.44 -4.86
N LEU A 114 2.36 10.54 -5.22
CA LEU A 114 2.10 9.34 -4.43
C LEU A 114 3.31 8.40 -4.40
N ARG A 115 3.90 8.13 -5.58
CA ARG A 115 5.10 7.29 -5.69
C ARG A 115 6.26 7.90 -4.90
N GLY A 116 6.54 9.18 -5.11
CA GLY A 116 7.61 9.90 -4.41
C GLY A 116 7.40 9.89 -2.90
N PHE A 117 6.17 10.15 -2.45
CA PHE A 117 5.82 10.16 -1.04
C PHE A 117 6.02 8.80 -0.37
N ILE A 118 5.51 7.70 -0.96
CA ILE A 118 5.68 6.35 -0.41
C ILE A 118 7.16 5.96 -0.35
N ARG A 119 7.93 6.24 -1.41
CA ARG A 119 9.37 5.98 -1.43
C ARG A 119 10.10 6.72 -0.30
N GLN A 120 9.79 7.99 -0.10
CA GLN A 120 10.39 8.81 0.98
C GLN A 120 10.04 8.25 2.37
N LYS A 121 8.77 7.88 2.60
CA LYS A 121 8.33 7.29 3.87
C LYS A 121 9.06 5.98 4.18
N VAL A 122 9.19 5.11 3.19
CA VAL A 122 9.88 3.83 3.33
C VAL A 122 11.39 4.04 3.57
N ALA A 123 12.02 4.95 2.82
CA ALA A 123 13.43 5.27 3.02
C ALA A 123 13.69 5.82 4.44
N ALA A 124 12.84 6.73 4.92
CA ALA A 124 12.93 7.29 6.27
C ALA A 124 12.77 6.22 7.35
N ARG A 125 11.78 5.33 7.21
CA ARG A 125 11.58 4.19 8.13
C ARG A 125 12.81 3.28 8.22
N ARG A 126 13.52 3.07 7.11
CA ARG A 126 14.71 2.19 7.07
C ARG A 126 15.97 2.86 7.61
N ALA A 127 15.99 4.19 7.70
CA ALA A 127 17.13 4.95 8.20
C ALA A 127 17.09 5.20 9.73
N GLY A 128 15.92 5.04 10.36
CA GLY A 128 15.72 5.13 11.80
C GLY A 128 15.73 3.78 12.48
#